data_AF-A0A2L2Z567-F1
#
_entry.id   AF-A0A2L2Z567-F1
#
_cell.length_a   1.000
_cell.length_b   1.000
_cell.length_c   1.000
_cell.angle_alpha   90.00
_cell.angle_beta   90.00
_cell.angle_gamma   90.00
#
_symmetry.space_group_name_H-M   'P 1'
#
loop_
_entity.id
_entity.type
_entity.pdbx_description
1 polymer ?
#
loop_
_entity_poly.entity_id
_entity_poly.type
_entity_poly.pdbx_seq_one_letter_code
_entity_poly.pdbx_strand_id
1 'polypeptide(L)' 'DRMVGGETVIPNSWPWKDSLQNTFSEQKGHFCGGTLKNAQWVLTATRCVAGYPFPGSIKIHLGAHSIFR' A
#
# COMPACT_ATOMS: atom_id res chain seq x y z
N ASP A 1 -0.48 1.73 -10.96
CA ASP A 1 -0.83 3.05 -10.41
C ASP A 1 -1.47 3.90 -11.47
N ARG A 2 -2.71 4.32 -11.22
CA ARG A 2 -3.34 5.43 -11.94
C ARG A 2 -4.07 6.27 -10.91
N MET A 3 -3.44 7.38 -10.49
CA MET A 3 -4.18 8.43 -9.78
C MET A 3 -5.07 9.15 -10.80
N VAL A 4 -6.34 9.34 -10.50
CA VAL A 4 -7.29 9.98 -11.42
C VAL A 4 -6.92 11.46 -11.54
N GLY A 5 -6.62 11.92 -12.74
CA GLY A 5 -6.19 13.31 -13.01
C GLY A 5 -4.71 13.60 -12.73
N GLY A 6 -3.91 12.58 -12.38
CA GLY A 6 -2.46 12.70 -12.22
C GLY A 6 -1.67 11.98 -13.32
N GLU A 7 -0.35 12.14 -13.28
CA GLU A 7 0.59 11.44 -14.16
C GLU A 7 1.32 10.32 -13.41
N THR A 8 1.87 9.36 -14.16
CA THR A 8 2.73 8.32 -13.59
C THR A 8 4.01 8.94 -13.03
N VAL A 9 4.31 8.65 -11.77
CA VAL A 9 5.53 9.16 -11.11
C VAL A 9 6.78 8.49 -11.66
N ILE A 10 7.95 9.11 -11.49
CA ILE A 10 9.22 8.46 -11.79
C ILE A 10 9.40 7.27 -10.83
N PRO A 11 9.85 6.08 -11.29
CA PRO A 11 10.10 4.95 -10.40
C PRO A 11 10.94 5.34 -9.19
N ASN A 12 10.50 4.92 -7.99
CA ASN A 12 11.17 5.20 -6.71
C ASN A 12 11.32 6.67 -6.30
N SER A 13 10.72 7.64 -7.02
CA SER A 13 10.76 9.05 -6.61
C SER A 13 9.99 9.33 -5.32
N TRP A 14 9.11 8.40 -4.90
CA TRP A 14 8.30 8.47 -3.69
C TRP A 14 8.52 7.19 -2.87
N PRO A 15 9.74 6.97 -2.32
CA PRO A 15 10.14 5.69 -1.75
C PRO A 15 9.36 5.32 -0.48
N TRP A 16 8.73 6.31 0.17
CA TRP A 16 7.87 6.11 1.33
C TRP A 16 6.45 5.66 0.97
N LYS A 17 6.05 5.69 -0.31
CA LYS A 17 4.71 5.25 -0.72
C LYS A 17 4.60 3.73 -0.59
N ASP A 18 3.57 3.29 0.12
CA ASP A 18 3.27 1.87 0.26
C ASP A 18 1.93 1.47 -0.37
N SER A 19 1.74 0.16 -0.44
CA SER A 19 0.51 -0.52 -0.87
C SER A 19 0.08 -1.50 0.23
N LEU A 20 -1.12 -1.30 0.78
CA LEU A 20 -1.76 -2.23 1.69
C LEU A 20 -2.53 -3.27 0.87
N GLN A 21 -2.24 -4.54 1.12
CA GLN A 21 -2.82 -5.69 0.42
C GLN A 21 -3.42 -6.68 1.41
N ASN A 22 -4.52 -7.32 1.05
CA ASN A 22 -5.08 -8.41 1.85
C ASN A 22 -4.27 -9.69 1.66
N THR A 23 -4.07 -10.47 2.72
CA THR A 23 -3.30 -11.72 2.64
C THR A 23 -4.09 -12.90 2.08
N PHE A 24 -5.42 -12.79 2.03
CA PHE A 24 -6.32 -13.85 1.57
C PHE A 24 -6.61 -13.82 0.07
N SER A 25 -6.15 -12.80 -0.67
CA SER A 25 -6.31 -12.73 -2.12
C SER A 25 -5.05 -13.23 -2.81
N GLU A 26 -5.22 -14.18 -3.73
CA GLU A 26 -4.13 -14.68 -4.58
C GLU A 26 -3.60 -13.61 -5.54
N GLN A 27 -4.46 -12.67 -5.93
CA GLN A 27 -4.07 -11.47 -6.68
C GLN A 27 -3.59 -10.40 -5.70
N LYS A 28 -2.52 -9.67 -6.05
CA LYS A 28 -1.93 -8.54 -5.29
C LYS A 28 -2.95 -7.41 -5.08
N GLY A 29 -3.96 -7.64 -4.25
CA GLY A 29 -5.15 -6.83 -4.10
C GLY A 29 -4.85 -5.57 -3.30
N HIS A 30 -4.26 -4.57 -3.95
CA HIS A 30 -4.16 -3.24 -3.39
C HIS A 30 -5.55 -2.71 -3.06
N PHE A 31 -5.79 -2.38 -1.80
CA PHE A 31 -7.07 -1.81 -1.35
C PHE A 31 -6.92 -0.45 -0.68
N CYS A 32 -5.73 -0.15 -0.16
CA CYS A 32 -5.40 1.12 0.48
C CYS A 32 -3.92 1.47 0.29
N GLY A 33 -3.60 2.75 0.54
CA GLY A 33 -2.22 3.21 0.65
C GLY A 33 -1.88 3.70 2.05
N GLY A 34 -0.60 3.97 2.24
CA GLY A 34 0.01 4.50 3.45
C GLY A 34 1.37 5.12 3.14
N THR A 35 2.09 5.47 4.21
CA THR A 35 3.40 6.12 4.17
C THR A 35 4.35 5.49 5.19
N LEU A 36 5.52 5.06 4.72
CA LEU A 36 6.60 4.59 5.58
C LEU A 36 7.16 5.75 6.42
N LYS A 37 7.02 5.66 7.74
CA LYS A 37 7.59 6.64 8.68
C LYS A 37 9.01 6.28 9.06
N ASN A 38 9.29 5.00 9.26
CA ASN A 38 10.62 4.43 9.51
C ASN A 38 10.61 2.92 9.19
N ALA A 39 11.71 2.22 9.45
CA ALA A 39 11.87 0.79 9.11
C ALA A 39 10.81 -0.16 9.73
N GLN A 40 10.06 0.27 10.74
CA GLN A 40 9.09 -0.58 11.45
C GLN A 40 7.67 -0.02 11.44
N TRP A 41 7.47 1.23 11.01
CA TRP A 41 6.22 1.94 11.19
C TRP A 41 5.70 2.54 9.88
N VAL A 42 4.43 2.27 9.59
CA VAL A 42 3.65 2.84 8.49
C VAL A 42 2.48 3.64 9.06
N LEU A 43 2.24 4.80 8.47
CA LEU A 43 1.05 5.61 8.72
C LEU A 43 0.00 5.35 7.63
N THR A 44 -1.25 5.13 8.02
CA THR A 44 -2.39 4.96 7.10
C THR A 44 -3.68 5.49 7.74
N ALA A 45 -4.78 5.50 6.98
CA ALA A 45 -6.07 5.93 7.49
C ALA A 45 -6.74 4.84 8.34
N THR A 46 -7.41 5.21 9.43
CA THR A 46 -8.14 4.26 10.31
C THR A 46 -9.12 3.38 9.53
N ARG A 47 -9.83 3.94 8.54
CA ARG A 47 -10.76 3.18 7.70
C ARG A 47 -10.11 2.03 6.91
N CYS A 48 -8.80 2.10 6.67
CA CYS A 48 -8.06 1.05 5.96
C CYS A 48 -7.77 -0.16 6.86
N VAL A 49 -7.79 0.00 8.18
CA VAL A 49 -7.44 -1.07 9.14
C VAL A 49 -8.62 -1.50 10.02
N ALA A 50 -9.68 -0.69 10.13
CA ALA A 50 -10.82 -0.95 11.02
C ALA A 50 -11.54 -2.29 10.74
N GLY A 51 -11.53 -2.78 9.50
CA GLY A 51 -12.13 -4.06 9.11
C GLY A 51 -11.22 -5.28 9.26
N TYR A 52 -10.00 -5.10 9.75
CA TYR A 52 -8.97 -6.14 9.82
C TYR A 52 -8.51 -6.34 11.27
N PRO A 53 -9.26 -7.12 12.07
CA PRO A 53 -8.98 -7.30 13.51
C PRO A 53 -7.70 -8.09 13.79
N PHE A 54 -7.19 -8.83 12.80
CA PHE A 54 -5.95 -9.58 12.90
C PHE A 54 -4.84 -8.92 12.08
N PRO A 55 -3.68 -8.59 12.68
CA PRO A 55 -2.57 -7.96 11.95
C PRO A 55 -2.10 -8.74 10.72
N GLY A 56 -2.17 -10.08 10.77
CA GLY A 56 -1.78 -10.97 9.67
C GLY A 56 -2.72 -10.92 8.45
N SER A 57 -3.84 -10.19 8.52
CA SER A 57 -4.76 -10.03 7.39
C SER A 57 -4.32 -8.96 6.39
N ILE A 58 -3.35 -8.11 6.77
CA ILE A 58 -2.82 -7.04 5.92
C ILE A 58 -1.32 -7.26 5.70
N LYS A 59 -0.88 -7.15 4.44
CA LYS A 59 0.51 -7.09 4.04
C LYS A 59 0.85 -5.70 3.54
N ILE A 60 1.96 -5.16 4.01
CA ILE A 60 2.52 -3.89 3.52
C ILE A 60 3.53 -4.21 2.41
N HIS A 61 3.36 -3.60 1.24
CA HIS A 61 4.28 -3.71 0.13
C HIS A 61 4.95 -2.36 -0.16
N LEU A 62 6.27 -2.31 -0.01
CA LEU A 62 7.12 -1.12 -0.17
C LEU A 62 7.89 -1.19 -1.49
N GLY A 63 8.27 -0.03 -2.03
CA GLY A 63 9.11 0.07 -3.24
C GLY A 63 8.42 -0.36 -4.53
N ALA A 64 7.12 -0.60 -4.51
CA ALA A 64 6.36 -0.89 -5.71
C ALA A 64 6.12 0.38 -6.54
N HIS A 65 6.36 0.27 -7.85
CA HIS A 65 5.99 1.29 -8.83
C HIS A 65 4.71 0.94 -9.60
N SER A 66 4.41 -0.36 -9.72
CA SER A 66 3.22 -0.88 -10.39
C SER A 66 2.57 -1.98 -9.56
N ILE A 67 1.36 -1.72 -9.08
CA ILE A 67 0.56 -2.67 -8.29
C ILE A 67 -0.15 -3.77 -9.13
N PHE A 68 -0.13 -3.68 -10.47
CA PHE A 68 -0.86 -4.57 -11.40
C PHE A 68 0.03 -5.56 -12.16
N ARG A 69 1.02 -6.19 -11.52
CA ARG A 69 1.89 -7.17 -12.19
C ARG A 69 2.01 -8.46 -11.42
#